data_AF-A0A928VFH2-F1
#
_entry.id   AF-A0A928VFH2-F1
#
_cell.length_a   1.000
_cell.length_b   1.000
_cell.length_c   1.000
_cell.angle_alpha   90.00
_cell.angle_beta   90.00
_cell.angle_gamma   90.00
#
_symmetry.space_group_name_H-M   'P 1'
#
loop_
_entity.id
_entity.type
_entity.pdbx_description
1 polymer ?
#
loop_
_entity_poly.entity_id
_entity_poly.type
_entity_poly.pdbx_seq_one_letter_code
_entity_poly.pdbx_strand_id
1 'polypeptide(L)'
;MADSIRTIDVDTTISALQQGLTSIPVEEAIAVIESWQQQLQGTDLAEDLGDLKAALQQGDASAISQIMIDLGEDTSEAAADATGDVAVKVEQLGELLSQAGESLA
;
A
#
# COMPACT_ATOMS: atom_id res chain seq x y z
N MET A 1 5.50 6.21 -29.44
CA MET A 1 5.19 4.79 -29.19
C MET A 1 4.95 4.69 -27.71
N ALA A 2 3.69 4.51 -27.32
CA ALA A 2 3.22 4.59 -25.93
C ALA A 2 3.43 3.23 -25.26
N ASP A 3 4.61 3.02 -24.70
CA ASP A 3 4.83 1.96 -23.73
C ASP A 3 4.80 2.60 -22.34
N SER A 4 3.60 3.08 -21.98
CA SER A 4 3.27 3.55 -20.64
C SER A 4 2.66 2.39 -19.85
N ILE A 5 3.29 1.22 -19.93
CA ILE A 5 2.95 0.10 -19.05
C ILE A 5 3.10 0.65 -17.64
N ARG A 6 1.97 0.63 -16.92
CA ARG A 6 1.80 1.02 -15.52
C ARG A 6 2.63 0.09 -14.63
N THR A 7 3.96 0.16 -14.73
CA THR A 7 4.78 0.01 -13.53
C THR A 7 4.29 1.15 -12.66
N ILE A 8 3.40 0.83 -11.72
CA ILE A 8 3.21 1.73 -10.59
C ILE A 8 4.62 2.02 -10.15
N ASP A 9 4.97 3.28 -10.21
CA ASP A 9 6.25 3.75 -9.79
C ASP A 9 6.18 3.58 -8.27
N VAL A 10 6.52 2.37 -7.81
CA VAL A 10 6.47 1.96 -6.41
C VAL A 10 7.25 3.00 -5.61
N ASP A 11 8.35 3.49 -6.19
CA ASP A 11 9.13 4.63 -5.75
C ASP A 11 8.31 5.94 -5.59
N THR A 12 7.37 6.25 -6.50
CA THR A 12 6.42 7.37 -6.37
C THR A 12 5.39 7.14 -5.27
N THR A 13 4.86 5.91 -5.13
CA THR A 13 3.96 5.56 -4.02
C THR A 13 4.68 5.65 -2.67
N ILE A 14 5.89 5.10 -2.57
CA ILE A 14 6.80 5.18 -1.43
C ILE A 14 7.08 6.66 -1.11
N SER A 15 7.41 7.46 -2.12
CA SER A 15 7.67 8.90 -1.94
C SER A 15 6.43 9.65 -1.45
N ALA A 16 5.25 9.35 -1.97
CA ALA A 16 4.00 9.97 -1.53
C ALA A 16 3.65 9.57 -0.09
N LEU A 17 3.82 8.30 0.27
CA LEU A 17 3.63 7.80 1.62
C LEU A 17 4.64 8.40 2.61
N GLN A 18 5.91 8.56 2.20
CA GLN A 18 6.96 9.23 2.98
C GLN A 18 6.67 10.71 3.24
N GLN A 19 5.97 11.40 2.32
CA GLN A 19 5.48 12.77 2.54
C GLN A 19 4.28 12.82 3.51
N GLY A 20 3.77 11.66 3.94
CA GLY A 20 2.67 11.49 4.87
C GLY A 20 1.34 11.27 4.17
N LEU A 21 0.62 10.20 4.55
CA LEU A 21 -0.75 9.91 4.08
C LEU A 21 -1.72 11.07 4.21
N THR A 22 -1.50 11.97 5.17
CA THR A 22 -2.33 13.16 5.38
C THR A 22 -2.22 14.18 4.25
N SER A 23 -1.17 14.10 3.41
CA SER A 23 -1.01 14.94 2.23
C SER A 23 -1.58 14.34 0.95
N ILE A 24 -1.89 13.03 0.94
CA ILE A 24 -2.41 12.35 -0.24
C ILE A 24 -3.94 12.41 -0.22
N PRO A 25 -4.62 12.89 -1.27
CA PRO A 25 -6.07 12.81 -1.34
C PRO A 25 -6.54 11.35 -1.34
N VAL A 26 -7.64 11.07 -0.63
CA VAL A 26 -8.21 9.71 -0.50
C VAL A 26 -8.46 9.06 -1.86
N GLU A 27 -8.87 9.82 -2.88
CA GLU A 27 -9.08 9.33 -4.23
C GLU A 27 -7.80 8.79 -4.88
N GLU A 28 -6.67 9.42 -4.62
CA GLU A 28 -5.36 9.01 -5.14
C GLU A 28 -4.83 7.80 -4.35
N ALA A 29 -5.06 7.76 -3.03
CA ALA A 29 -4.79 6.57 -2.22
C ALA A 29 -5.58 5.34 -2.71
N ILE A 30 -6.88 5.52 -3.01
CA ILE A 30 -7.73 4.46 -3.58
C ILE A 30 -7.18 3.97 -4.93
N ALA A 31 -6.79 4.88 -5.82
CA ALA A 31 -6.23 4.52 -7.13
C ALA A 31 -4.94 3.71 -7.02
N VAL A 32 -4.07 4.08 -6.06
CA VAL A 32 -2.85 3.32 -5.74
C VAL A 32 -3.21 1.92 -5.25
N ILE A 33 -4.12 1.81 -4.28
CA ILE A 33 -4.57 0.53 -3.72
C ILE A 33 -5.15 -0.39 -4.79
N GLU A 34 -6.04 0.11 -5.66
CA GLU A 34 -6.63 -0.71 -6.74
C GLU A 34 -5.58 -1.25 -7.71
N SER A 35 -4.53 -0.45 -7.96
CA SER A 35 -3.46 -0.84 -8.85
C SER A 35 -2.53 -1.87 -8.19
N TRP A 36 -2.35 -1.83 -6.86
CA TRP A 36 -1.69 -2.90 -6.10
C TRP A 36 -2.53 -4.18 -6.05
N GLN A 37 -3.85 -4.08 -5.81
CA GLN A 37 -4.77 -5.22 -5.86
C GLN A 37 -4.70 -5.97 -7.20
N GLN A 38 -4.54 -5.25 -8.31
CA GLN A 38 -4.38 -5.85 -9.65
C GLN A 38 -3.07 -6.62 -9.79
N GLN A 39 -1.97 -6.10 -9.24
CA GLN A 39 -0.65 -6.75 -9.32
C GLN A 39 -0.53 -7.96 -8.40
N LEU A 40 -1.16 -7.88 -7.23
CA LEU A 40 -1.15 -8.91 -6.19
C LEU A 40 -2.36 -9.83 -6.31
N GLN A 41 -3.08 -9.80 -7.43
CA GLN A 41 -4.29 -10.56 -7.60
C GLN A 41 -4.06 -12.04 -7.33
N GLY A 42 -4.85 -12.59 -6.39
CA GLY A 42 -4.76 -13.99 -5.98
C GLY A 42 -3.84 -14.25 -4.77
N THR A 43 -3.32 -13.20 -4.12
CA THR A 43 -2.68 -13.29 -2.81
C THR A 43 -3.60 -12.73 -1.73
N ASP A 44 -3.42 -13.15 -0.48
CA ASP A 44 -4.11 -12.60 0.69
C ASP A 44 -3.94 -11.06 0.78
N LEU A 45 -2.75 -10.56 0.43
CA LEU A 45 -2.46 -9.12 0.38
C LEU A 45 -3.41 -8.30 -0.52
N ALA A 46 -3.94 -8.90 -1.60
CA ALA A 46 -4.92 -8.21 -2.45
C ALA A 46 -6.32 -8.14 -1.83
N GLU A 47 -6.66 -9.07 -0.93
CA GLU A 47 -7.89 -9.05 -0.15
C GLU A 47 -7.83 -7.97 0.92
N ASP A 48 -6.72 -7.89 1.67
CA ASP A 48 -6.49 -6.88 2.72
C ASP A 48 -6.48 -5.45 2.15
N LEU A 49 -5.89 -5.26 0.96
CA LEU A 49 -5.97 -4.01 0.22
C LEU A 49 -7.41 -3.62 -0.16
N GLY A 50 -8.29 -4.62 -0.37
CA GLY A 50 -9.71 -4.39 -0.61
C GLY A 50 -10.43 -3.84 0.62
N ASP A 51 -10.09 -4.35 1.79
CA ASP A 51 -10.63 -3.88 3.06
C ASP A 51 -10.13 -2.46 3.38
N LEU A 52 -8.85 -2.16 3.09
CA LEU A 52 -8.32 -0.80 3.22
C LEU A 52 -9.09 0.19 2.34
N LYS A 53 -9.36 -0.18 1.08
CA LYS A 53 -10.16 0.63 0.16
C LYS A 53 -11.55 0.91 0.73
N ALA A 54 -12.21 -0.11 1.27
CA ALA A 54 -13.53 0.03 1.86
C ALA A 54 -13.50 0.94 3.10
N ALA A 55 -12.48 0.82 3.96
CA ALA A 55 -12.30 1.68 5.12
C ALA A 55 -12.08 3.15 4.72
N LEU A 56 -11.26 3.40 3.70
CA LEU A 56 -11.04 4.74 3.11
C LEU A 56 -12.34 5.35 2.56
N GLN A 57 -13.17 4.55 1.88
CA GLN A 57 -14.46 5.02 1.35
C GLN A 57 -15.46 5.35 2.47
N GLN A 58 -15.42 4.60 3.58
CA GLN A 58 -16.26 4.86 4.74
C GLN A 58 -15.75 6.02 5.61
N GLY A 59 -14.49 6.40 5.46
CA GLY A 59 -13.85 7.45 6.26
C GLY A 59 -13.63 7.03 7.73
N ASP A 60 -13.50 5.74 7.99
CA ASP A 60 -13.29 5.20 9.34
C ASP A 60 -11.80 5.21 9.68
N ALA A 61 -11.34 6.29 10.31
CA ALA A 61 -9.93 6.50 10.62
C ALA A 61 -9.30 5.38 11.48
N SER A 62 -10.07 4.80 12.40
CA SER A 62 -9.59 3.71 13.26
C SER A 62 -9.49 2.39 12.52
N ALA A 63 -10.43 2.11 11.61
CA ALA A 63 -10.30 0.95 10.72
C ALA A 63 -9.13 1.12 9.74
N ILE A 64 -8.96 2.34 9.20
CA ILE A 64 -7.85 2.66 8.29
C ILE A 64 -6.51 2.43 9.00
N SER A 65 -6.30 2.98 10.20
CA SER A 65 -5.03 2.82 10.91
C SER A 65 -4.69 1.35 11.18
N GLN A 66 -5.66 0.57 11.66
CA GLN A 66 -5.49 -0.84 11.95
C GLN A 66 -5.13 -1.64 10.69
N ILE A 67 -5.91 -1.49 9.62
CA ILE A 67 -5.69 -2.22 8.36
C ILE A 67 -4.34 -1.84 7.74
N MET A 68 -3.89 -0.59 7.88
CA MET A 68 -2.58 -0.17 7.38
C MET A 68 -1.41 -0.75 8.16
N ILE A 69 -1.56 -0.92 9.48
CA ILE A 69 -0.56 -1.60 10.31
C ILE A 69 -0.45 -3.06 9.87
N ASP A 70 -1.59 -3.75 9.82
CA ASP A 70 -1.67 -5.17 9.45
C ASP A 70 -1.10 -5.39 8.03
N LEU A 71 -1.53 -4.59 7.04
CA LEU A 71 -1.00 -4.63 5.67
C LEU A 71 0.51 -4.38 5.61
N GLY A 72 1.03 -3.48 6.44
CA GLY A 72 2.45 -3.18 6.47
C GLY A 72 3.28 -4.33 7.03
N GLU A 73 2.77 -5.03 8.03
CA GLU A 73 3.37 -6.25 8.58
C GLU A 73 3.34 -7.38 7.54
N ASP A 74 2.18 -7.66 6.93
CA ASP A 74 2.02 -8.73 5.93
C ASP A 74 2.83 -8.45 4.66
N THR A 75 2.90 -7.19 4.21
CA THR A 75 3.74 -6.80 3.06
C THR A 75 5.22 -6.99 3.40
N SER A 76 5.66 -6.62 4.60
CA SER A 76 7.05 -6.82 5.03
C SER A 76 7.39 -8.30 5.15
N GLU A 77 6.45 -9.14 5.60
CA GLU A 77 6.63 -10.59 5.68
C GLU A 77 6.69 -11.20 4.27
N ALA A 78 5.84 -10.76 3.34
CA ALA A 78 5.88 -11.18 1.93
C ALA A 78 7.19 -10.77 1.23
N ALA A 79 7.85 -9.68 1.67
CA ALA A 79 9.16 -9.30 1.18
C ALA A 79 10.25 -10.34 1.49
N ALA A 80 10.11 -11.09 2.59
CA ALA A 80 11.05 -12.13 2.99
C ALA A 80 11.04 -13.34 2.04
N ASP A 81 9.90 -13.62 1.39
CA ASP A 81 9.75 -14.65 0.37
C ASP A 81 10.11 -14.16 -1.05
N ALA A 82 10.23 -12.85 -1.24
CA ALA A 82 10.69 -12.25 -2.50
C ALA A 82 12.23 -12.24 -2.60
N THR A 83 12.77 -12.08 -3.81
CA THR A 83 14.23 -11.98 -4.04
C THR A 83 14.61 -10.83 -4.97
N GLY A 84 15.81 -10.29 -4.78
CA GLY A 84 16.34 -9.18 -5.59
C GLY A 84 15.70 -7.83 -5.25
N ASP A 85 15.70 -6.90 -6.20
CA ASP A 85 15.13 -5.54 -6.05
C ASP A 85 13.65 -5.53 -5.63
N VAL A 86 12.90 -6.57 -5.97
CA VAL A 86 11.48 -6.68 -5.62
C VAL A 86 11.31 -6.82 -4.10
N ALA A 87 12.15 -7.61 -3.44
CA ALA A 87 12.12 -7.77 -1.99
C ALA A 87 12.33 -6.43 -1.27
N VAL A 88 13.34 -5.66 -1.68
CA VAL A 88 13.66 -4.35 -1.08
C VAL A 88 12.50 -3.37 -1.24
N LYS A 89 11.85 -3.35 -2.40
CA LYS A 89 10.71 -2.46 -2.67
C LYS A 89 9.46 -2.86 -1.90
N VAL A 90 9.22 -4.15 -1.74
CA VAL A 90 8.09 -4.67 -0.97
C VAL A 90 8.31 -4.44 0.52
N GLU A 91 9.53 -4.64 1.03
CA GLU A 91 9.91 -4.32 2.43
C GLU A 91 9.69 -2.83 2.75
N GLN A 92 10.21 -1.94 1.89
CA GLN A 92 10.01 -0.49 2.07
C GLN A 92 8.55 -0.08 2.03
N LEU A 93 7.74 -0.73 1.20
CA LEU A 93 6.31 -0.47 1.14
C LEU A 93 5.64 -0.90 2.45
N GLY A 94 5.98 -2.09 2.97
CA GLY A 94 5.45 -2.59 4.24
C GLY A 94 5.77 -1.67 5.41
N GLU A 95 7.03 -1.25 5.55
CA GLU A 95 7.45 -0.30 6.58
C GLU A 95 6.71 1.03 6.50
N LEU A 96 6.41 1.52 5.29
CA LEU A 96 5.67 2.77 5.12
C LEU A 96 4.20 2.62 5.46
N LEU A 97 3.57 1.50 5.10
CA LEU A 97 2.18 1.22 5.44
C LEU A 97 2.03 1.13 6.97
N SER A 98 2.92 0.42 7.66
CA SER A 98 2.91 0.31 9.13
C SER A 98 3.08 1.68 9.79
N GLN A 99 4.12 2.43 9.44
CA GLN A 99 4.37 3.76 10.01
C GLN A 99 3.21 4.73 9.79
N ALA A 100 2.57 4.64 8.63
CA ALA A 100 1.50 5.54 8.27
C ALA A 100 0.18 5.16 8.97
N GLY A 101 -0.07 3.86 9.17
CA GLY A 101 -1.12 3.37 10.07
C GLY A 101 -0.91 3.78 11.53
N GLU A 102 0.31 3.63 12.05
CA GLU A 102 0.68 4.08 13.41
C GLU A 102 0.51 5.60 13.60
N SER A 103 0.76 6.39 12.55
CA SER A 103 0.58 7.85 12.59
C SER A 103 -0.90 8.28 12.61
N LEU A 104 -1.80 7.39 12.21
CA LEU A 104 -3.26 7.60 12.15
C LEU A 104 -3.98 7.07 13.40
N ALA A 105 -3.37 6.16 14.16
CA ALA A 105 -3.92 5.55 15.39
C ALA A 105 -3.93 6.52 16.58
#